data_AF-A0A9Q3HJ78-F1
#
_entry.id   AF-A0A9Q3HJ78-F1
#
_cell.length_a   1.000
_cell.length_b   1.000
_cell.length_c   1.000
_cell.angle_alpha   90.00
_cell.angle_beta   90.00
_cell.angle_gamma   90.00
#
_symmetry.space_group_name_H-M   'P 1'
#
loop_
_entity.id
_entity.type
_entity.pdbx_description
1 polymer ?
#
loop_
_entity_poly.entity_id
_entity_poly.type
_entity_poly.pdbx_seq_one_letter_code
_entity_poly.pdbx_strand_id
1 'polypeptide(L)'
;MSLITSTDAIYDYQQSPAWKALYPNSQQKKDAMVLELAFSLFTDWFDPLSNKAAGKQVSLGALALNCLNLPPTSQWKPQNTFISGLVPEPIQQNIVTINNILNVFINELIQLEPGIVIQTTQYPQGCRVFVHVGCLLGDLVANNKAAGFASHSATQFCSWCDSPKADIQQLQVGRLQQKQFVKDYSRAFKDLKNEAERTRMMKKSGIRWSELNQLDYWDPMRMIPIGIMNNWFEGILQHHLRN
;
A
#
# COMPACT_ATOMS: atom_id res chain seq x y z
N MET A 1 1.43 13.06 18.33
CA MET A 1 0.23 12.20 18.28
C MET A 1 0.69 10.84 18.77
N SER A 2 0.09 10.33 19.85
CA SER A 2 0.57 9.16 20.57
C SER A 2 0.68 7.93 19.66
N LEU A 3 1.80 7.20 19.78
CA LEU A 3 1.83 5.78 19.44
C LEU A 3 0.63 5.15 20.16
N ILE A 4 -0.21 4.44 19.40
CA ILE A 4 -1.48 3.82 19.80
C ILE A 4 -1.53 3.55 21.32
N THR A 5 -2.09 4.51 22.08
CA THR A 5 -2.39 4.38 23.51
C THR A 5 -3.75 3.71 23.74
N SER A 6 -4.33 3.13 22.67
CA SER A 6 -5.55 2.36 22.74
C SER A 6 -5.20 0.96 23.24
N THR A 7 -5.61 0.65 24.46
CA THR A 7 -5.57 -0.69 25.07
C THR A 7 -6.45 -1.71 24.35
N ASP A 8 -7.27 -1.27 23.39
CA ASP A 8 -8.11 -2.17 22.60
C ASP A 8 -7.29 -2.84 21.51
N ALA A 9 -7.22 -4.18 21.58
CA ALA A 9 -6.60 -4.98 20.55
C ALA A 9 -7.32 -4.75 19.20
N ILE A 10 -6.51 -4.51 18.17
CA ILE A 10 -6.98 -4.35 16.78
C ILE A 10 -6.95 -5.73 16.13
N TYR A 11 -8.11 -6.20 15.70
CA TYR A 11 -8.30 -7.51 15.06
C TYR A 11 -8.65 -7.39 13.57
N ASP A 12 -9.06 -6.21 13.12
CA ASP A 12 -9.44 -5.95 11.74
C ASP A 12 -9.02 -4.55 11.28
N TYR A 13 -8.76 -4.41 9.97
CA TYR A 13 -8.42 -3.14 9.36
C TYR A 13 -9.51 -2.08 9.57
N GLN A 14 -10.78 -2.49 9.66
CA GLN A 14 -11.92 -1.58 9.92
C GLN A 14 -11.82 -0.83 11.27
N GLN A 15 -11.01 -1.33 12.21
CA GLN A 15 -10.79 -0.66 13.50
C GLN A 15 -9.64 0.37 13.44
N SER A 16 -8.88 0.37 12.35
CA SER A 16 -7.69 1.20 12.19
C SER A 16 -8.01 2.71 12.11
N PRO A 17 -7.07 3.58 12.52
CA PRO A 17 -7.20 5.02 12.30
C PRO A 17 -7.36 5.40 10.81
N ALA A 18 -6.78 4.60 9.90
CA ALA A 18 -6.89 4.81 8.46
C ALA A 18 -8.32 4.59 7.97
N TRP A 19 -8.96 3.48 8.39
CA TRP A 19 -10.36 3.23 8.09
C TRP A 19 -11.28 4.33 8.63
N LYS A 20 -11.09 4.73 9.90
CA LYS A 20 -11.88 5.80 10.53
C LYS A 20 -11.72 7.15 9.82
N ALA A 21 -10.55 7.44 9.27
CA ALA A 21 -10.32 8.64 8.47
C ALA A 21 -10.99 8.56 7.10
N LEU A 22 -11.01 7.38 6.48
CA LEU A 22 -11.62 7.14 5.16
C LEU A 22 -13.15 7.10 5.23
N TYR A 23 -13.71 6.54 6.31
CA TYR A 23 -15.14 6.41 6.53
C TYR A 23 -15.53 6.87 7.95
N PRO A 24 -15.54 8.20 8.20
CA PRO A 24 -15.81 8.75 9.53
C PRO A 24 -17.21 8.38 10.07
N ASN A 25 -18.16 8.13 9.17
CA ASN A 25 -19.53 7.77 9.50
C ASN A 25 -19.83 6.27 9.35
N SER A 26 -18.81 5.40 9.27
CA SER A 26 -19.02 3.96 9.00
C SER A 26 -19.87 3.25 10.06
N GLN A 27 -19.97 3.80 11.28
CA GLN A 27 -20.80 3.27 12.37
C GLN A 27 -22.22 3.83 12.40
N GLN A 28 -22.54 4.84 11.58
CA GLN A 28 -23.91 5.34 11.46
C GLN A 28 -24.71 4.43 10.54
N LYS A 29 -26.02 4.34 10.79
CA LYS A 29 -26.95 3.55 9.97
C LYS A 29 -26.94 4.15 8.56
N LYS A 30 -26.32 3.45 7.60
CA LYS A 30 -26.21 3.92 6.22
C LYS A 30 -27.58 3.98 5.58
N ASP A 31 -27.86 5.04 4.83
CA ASP A 31 -28.98 5.04 3.89
C ASP A 31 -28.81 3.87 2.93
N ALA A 32 -29.87 3.08 2.75
CA ALA A 32 -29.82 1.86 1.93
C ALA A 32 -29.44 2.13 0.45
N MET A 33 -29.39 3.40 0.05
CA MET A 33 -29.05 3.84 -1.30
C MET A 33 -27.57 4.17 -1.52
N VAL A 34 -26.72 4.08 -0.47
CA VAL A 34 -25.27 4.33 -0.59
C VAL A 34 -24.46 3.16 -0.05
N LEU A 35 -23.55 2.66 -0.90
CA LEU A 35 -22.59 1.61 -0.55
C LEU A 35 -21.16 2.16 -0.68
N GLU A 36 -20.36 2.00 0.35
CA GLU A 36 -18.96 2.40 0.33
C GLU A 36 -18.09 1.15 0.47
N LEU A 37 -17.35 0.84 -0.59
CA LEU A 37 -16.46 -0.31 -0.67
C LEU A 37 -15.01 0.14 -0.54
N ALA A 38 -14.27 -0.61 0.26
CA ALA A 38 -12.85 -0.45 0.51
C ALA A 38 -12.15 -1.73 0.09
N PHE A 39 -11.10 -1.60 -0.72
CA PHE A 39 -10.27 -2.73 -1.13
C PHE A 39 -8.84 -2.55 -0.64
N SER A 40 -8.19 -3.61 -0.18
CA SER A 40 -6.73 -3.61 -0.09
C SER A 40 -6.15 -3.79 -1.49
N LEU A 41 -5.07 -3.09 -1.79
CA LEU A 41 -4.23 -3.35 -2.94
C LEU A 41 -3.01 -4.15 -2.49
N PHE A 42 -2.92 -5.41 -2.87
CA PHE A 42 -1.76 -6.25 -2.63
C PHE A 42 -0.81 -6.22 -3.83
N THR A 43 0.49 -6.09 -3.59
CA THR A 43 1.54 -6.17 -4.62
C THR A 43 2.69 -7.04 -4.13
N ASP A 44 3.08 -8.04 -4.91
CA ASP A 44 4.25 -8.87 -4.61
C ASP A 44 4.83 -9.52 -5.88
N TRP A 45 6.09 -9.93 -5.80
CA TRP A 45 6.83 -10.62 -6.87
C TRP A 45 7.27 -12.00 -6.40
N PHE A 46 6.95 -13.01 -7.18
CA PHE A 46 7.32 -14.40 -6.90
C PHE A 46 7.95 -15.05 -8.13
N ASP A 47 8.65 -16.16 -7.90
CA ASP A 47 9.15 -17.01 -8.98
C ASP A 47 8.11 -18.07 -9.34
N PRO A 48 7.42 -17.96 -10.50
CA PRO A 48 6.40 -18.92 -10.89
C PRO A 48 6.98 -20.30 -11.26
N LEU A 49 8.29 -20.40 -11.48
CA LEU A 49 8.99 -21.63 -11.85
C LEU A 49 9.61 -22.37 -10.66
N SER A 50 9.37 -21.89 -9.43
CA SER A 50 9.93 -22.37 -8.16
C SER A 50 11.43 -22.11 -7.98
N ASN A 51 11.84 -21.75 -6.77
CA ASN A 51 13.24 -21.52 -6.38
C ASN A 51 14.08 -22.81 -6.43
N LYS A 52 14.49 -23.23 -7.63
CA LYS A 52 15.51 -24.28 -7.80
C LYS A 52 16.88 -23.62 -7.83
N ALA A 53 17.80 -24.08 -6.98
CA ALA A 53 19.15 -23.51 -6.82
C ALA A 53 20.00 -23.44 -8.11
N ALA A 54 19.63 -24.16 -9.17
CA ALA A 54 20.28 -24.17 -10.47
C ALA A 54 19.35 -23.80 -11.65
N GLY A 55 18.16 -23.24 -11.37
CA GLY A 55 17.17 -22.86 -12.38
C GLY A 55 17.30 -21.39 -12.81
N LYS A 56 16.77 -21.06 -13.99
CA LYS A 56 16.58 -19.67 -14.42
C LYS A 56 15.57 -19.02 -13.46
N GLN A 57 16.01 -18.02 -12.71
CA GLN A 57 15.11 -17.19 -11.91
C GLN A 57 14.23 -16.39 -12.86
N VAL A 58 12.91 -16.47 -12.66
CA VAL A 58 11.92 -15.65 -13.38
C VAL A 58 11.11 -14.93 -12.33
N SER A 59 10.84 -13.64 -12.51
CA SER A 59 9.98 -12.89 -11.60
C SER A 59 8.64 -12.52 -12.23
N LEU A 60 7.54 -12.87 -11.56
CA LEU A 60 6.20 -12.41 -11.93
C LEU A 60 5.61 -11.61 -10.78
N GLY A 61 5.19 -10.39 -11.06
CA GLY A 61 4.45 -9.58 -10.09
C GLY A 61 2.96 -9.87 -10.18
N ALA A 62 2.25 -9.82 -9.04
CA ALA A 62 0.79 -9.86 -8.99
C ALA A 62 0.25 -8.61 -8.29
N LEU A 63 -0.84 -8.09 -8.85
CA LEU A 63 -1.71 -7.10 -8.21
C LEU A 63 -3.01 -7.80 -7.84
N ALA A 64 -3.39 -7.74 -6.58
CA ALA A 64 -4.62 -8.35 -6.09
C ALA A 64 -5.42 -7.39 -5.22
N LEU A 65 -6.75 -7.52 -5.25
CA LEU A 65 -7.69 -6.75 -4.47
C LEU A 65 -8.50 -7.66 -3.56
N ASN A 66 -8.65 -7.26 -2.30
CA ASN A 66 -9.54 -7.94 -1.35
C ASN A 66 -10.50 -6.92 -0.75
N CYS A 67 -11.78 -7.26 -0.72
CA CYS A 67 -12.81 -6.39 -0.16
C CYS A 67 -12.72 -6.38 1.37
N LEU A 68 -12.31 -5.24 1.93
CA LEU A 68 -12.12 -5.03 3.36
C LEU A 68 -13.44 -4.87 4.11
N ASN A 69 -14.56 -4.68 3.41
CA ASN A 69 -15.90 -4.66 4.02
C ASN A 69 -16.40 -6.06 4.41
N LEU A 70 -15.79 -7.13 3.91
CA LEU A 70 -16.16 -8.49 4.31
C LEU A 70 -15.75 -8.75 5.77
N PRO A 71 -16.41 -9.70 6.46
CA PRO A 71 -15.97 -10.14 7.77
C PRO A 71 -14.51 -10.62 7.75
N PRO A 72 -13.71 -10.38 8.80
CA PRO A 72 -12.26 -10.69 8.81
C PRO A 72 -11.93 -12.13 8.40
N THR A 73 -12.77 -13.08 8.80
CA THR A 73 -12.62 -14.51 8.49
C THR A 73 -12.84 -14.86 7.01
N SER A 74 -13.36 -13.92 6.21
CA SER A 74 -13.67 -14.12 4.80
C SER A 74 -12.88 -13.22 3.85
N GLN A 75 -12.31 -12.10 4.32
CA GLN A 75 -11.56 -11.15 3.48
C GLN A 75 -10.47 -11.82 2.62
N TRP A 76 -9.72 -12.76 3.21
CA TRP A 76 -8.52 -13.37 2.62
C TRP A 76 -8.77 -14.72 1.95
N LYS A 77 -10.03 -15.14 1.81
CA LYS A 77 -10.35 -16.41 1.13
C LYS A 77 -10.06 -16.27 -0.37
N PRO A 78 -9.52 -17.29 -1.05
CA PRO A 78 -9.24 -17.24 -2.48
C PRO A 78 -10.44 -16.78 -3.33
N GLN A 79 -11.67 -17.21 -3.00
CA GLN A 79 -12.87 -16.79 -3.72
C GLN A 79 -13.21 -15.28 -3.60
N ASN A 80 -12.62 -14.57 -2.64
CA ASN A 80 -12.83 -13.14 -2.39
C ASN A 80 -11.60 -12.31 -2.78
N THR A 81 -10.57 -12.93 -3.35
CA THR A 81 -9.37 -12.28 -3.88
C THR A 81 -9.56 -12.05 -5.38
N PHE A 82 -9.52 -10.80 -5.80
CA PHE A 82 -9.60 -10.41 -7.21
C PHE A 82 -8.20 -10.11 -7.75
N ILE A 83 -7.72 -10.88 -8.73
CA ILE A 83 -6.45 -10.57 -9.40
C ILE A 83 -6.69 -9.46 -10.42
N SER A 84 -6.20 -8.27 -10.13
CA SER A 84 -6.39 -7.08 -10.97
C SER A 84 -5.29 -6.93 -12.03
N GLY A 85 -4.15 -7.60 -11.88
CA GLY A 85 -3.09 -7.53 -12.87
C GLY A 85 -1.92 -8.48 -12.61
N LEU A 86 -1.19 -8.79 -13.68
CA LEU A 86 0.07 -9.52 -13.65
C LEU A 86 1.17 -8.65 -14.28
N VAL A 87 2.37 -8.69 -13.70
CA VAL A 87 3.52 -7.86 -14.10
C VAL A 87 4.63 -8.78 -14.64
N PRO A 88 4.85 -8.85 -15.97
CA PRO A 88 5.79 -9.78 -16.59
C PRO A 88 7.27 -9.35 -16.50
N GLU A 89 8.19 -10.30 -16.72
CA GLU A 89 9.65 -10.08 -16.88
C GLU A 89 10.03 -9.49 -18.26
N PRO A 90 11.21 -8.83 -18.45
CA PRO A 90 12.41 -8.79 -17.60
C PRO A 90 12.51 -7.46 -16.86
N ILE A 91 11.74 -7.29 -15.80
CA ILE A 91 11.65 -6.01 -15.10
C ILE A 91 12.16 -6.24 -13.70
N GLN A 92 13.48 -6.14 -13.59
CA GLN A 92 14.14 -5.93 -12.31
C GLN A 92 13.52 -4.67 -11.68
N GLN A 93 12.46 -4.84 -10.90
CA GLN A 93 12.08 -3.92 -9.84
C GLN A 93 11.98 -2.44 -10.26
N ASN A 94 11.70 -2.18 -11.55
CA ASN A 94 11.85 -0.85 -12.10
C ASN A 94 10.66 -0.02 -11.65
N ILE A 95 10.99 1.02 -10.92
CA ILE A 95 10.11 2.04 -10.36
C ILE A 95 9.20 2.64 -11.44
N VAL A 96 9.76 2.83 -12.64
CA VAL A 96 9.01 3.38 -13.78
C VAL A 96 7.90 2.43 -14.20
N THR A 97 8.19 1.13 -14.28
CA THR A 97 7.21 0.13 -14.69
C THR A 97 6.07 0.01 -13.67
N ILE A 98 6.39 -0.14 -12.38
CA ILE A 98 5.34 -0.28 -11.37
C ILE A 98 4.44 0.96 -11.33
N ASN A 99 5.01 2.16 -11.46
CA ASN A 99 4.20 3.37 -11.59
C ASN A 99 3.37 3.37 -12.87
N ASN A 100 3.90 2.96 -14.02
CA ASN A 100 3.09 2.89 -15.25
C ASN A 100 1.91 1.89 -15.12
N ILE A 101 2.12 0.76 -14.45
CA ILE A 101 1.06 -0.23 -14.23
C ILE A 101 0.04 0.29 -13.20
N LEU A 102 0.51 0.84 -12.08
CA LEU A 102 -0.36 1.46 -11.10
C LEU A 102 -1.13 2.64 -11.71
N ASN A 103 -0.57 3.39 -12.65
CA ASN A 103 -1.22 4.54 -13.26
C ASN A 103 -2.55 4.14 -13.91
N VAL A 104 -2.57 3.01 -14.64
CA VAL A 104 -3.80 2.48 -15.23
C VAL A 104 -4.84 2.22 -14.14
N PHE A 105 -4.44 1.51 -13.08
CA PHE A 105 -5.34 1.17 -11.97
C PHE A 105 -5.83 2.39 -11.19
N ILE A 106 -4.95 3.34 -10.90
CA ILE A 106 -5.28 4.56 -10.16
C ILE A 106 -6.16 5.50 -10.98
N ASN A 107 -5.95 5.61 -12.29
CA ASN A 107 -6.81 6.44 -13.15
C ASN A 107 -8.25 5.92 -13.19
N GLU A 108 -8.45 4.60 -13.16
CA GLU A 108 -9.79 4.00 -13.03
C GLU A 108 -10.43 4.36 -11.68
N LEU A 109 -9.67 4.28 -10.58
CA LEU A 109 -10.16 4.67 -9.26
C LEU A 109 -10.55 6.15 -9.19
N ILE A 110 -9.75 7.04 -9.78
CA ILE A 110 -10.05 8.48 -9.85
C ILE A 110 -11.38 8.71 -10.57
N GLN A 111 -11.65 7.98 -11.66
CA GLN A 111 -12.94 8.07 -12.37
C GLN A 111 -14.11 7.56 -11.52
N LEU A 112 -13.86 6.62 -10.60
CA LEU A 112 -14.85 6.06 -9.69
C LEU A 112 -15.04 6.88 -8.41
N GLU A 113 -14.18 7.87 -8.11
CA GLU A 113 -14.25 8.69 -6.88
C GLU A 113 -15.60 9.40 -6.70
N PRO A 114 -16.25 9.97 -7.74
CA PRO A 114 -17.60 10.54 -7.60
C PRO A 114 -18.68 9.52 -7.22
N GLY A 115 -18.37 8.22 -7.30
CA GLY A 115 -19.29 7.12 -7.10
C GLY A 115 -20.14 6.82 -8.36
N ILE A 116 -20.44 5.54 -8.55
CA ILE A 116 -21.24 5.04 -9.68
C ILE A 116 -22.58 4.52 -9.19
N VAL A 117 -23.63 4.62 -10.00
CA VAL A 117 -24.94 4.06 -9.65
C VAL A 117 -25.06 2.66 -10.23
N ILE A 118 -25.23 1.67 -9.37
CA ILE A 118 -25.42 0.27 -9.75
C ILE A 118 -26.85 -0.15 -9.43
N GLN A 119 -27.59 -0.60 -10.44
CA GLN A 119 -28.91 -1.18 -10.27
C GLN A 119 -28.80 -2.66 -9.92
N THR A 120 -29.64 -3.10 -8.98
CA THR A 120 -29.73 -4.51 -8.58
C THR A 120 -31.19 -4.89 -8.41
N THR A 121 -31.50 -6.18 -8.32
CA THR A 121 -32.87 -6.67 -8.09
C THR A 121 -33.48 -6.09 -6.80
N GLN A 122 -32.67 -5.89 -5.76
CA GLN A 122 -33.13 -5.30 -4.48
C GLN A 122 -33.21 -3.77 -4.53
N TYR A 123 -32.42 -3.14 -5.42
CA TYR A 123 -32.34 -1.68 -5.58
C TYR A 123 -32.55 -1.29 -7.05
N PRO A 124 -33.81 -1.37 -7.55
CA PRO A 124 -34.10 -1.07 -8.97
C PRO A 124 -33.87 0.39 -9.33
N GLN A 125 -33.97 1.31 -8.36
CA GLN A 125 -33.64 2.73 -8.53
C GLN A 125 -32.12 3.01 -8.47
N GLY A 126 -31.31 1.96 -8.27
CA GLY A 126 -29.87 2.07 -8.14
C GLY A 126 -29.41 2.31 -6.70
N CYS A 127 -28.21 1.84 -6.42
CA CYS A 127 -27.42 2.14 -5.23
C CYS A 127 -26.17 2.88 -5.69
N ARG A 128 -25.85 4.02 -5.06
CA ARG A 128 -24.62 4.76 -5.35
C ARG A 128 -23.46 4.08 -4.63
N VAL A 129 -22.49 3.59 -5.38
CA VAL A 129 -21.34 2.83 -4.92
C VAL A 129 -20.08 3.68 -5.02
N PHE A 130 -19.40 3.86 -3.91
CA PHE A 130 -18.07 4.46 -3.82
C PHE A 130 -17.03 3.36 -3.64
N VAL A 131 -15.88 3.50 -4.29
CA VAL A 131 -14.78 2.52 -4.22
C VAL A 131 -13.50 3.23 -3.85
N HIS A 132 -12.85 2.77 -2.79
CA HIS A 132 -11.55 3.29 -2.36
C HIS A 132 -10.53 2.17 -2.14
N VAL A 133 -9.26 2.48 -2.35
CA VAL A 133 -8.16 1.65 -1.84
C VAL A 133 -7.94 1.98 -0.37
N GLY A 134 -8.25 1.04 0.51
CA GLY A 134 -8.08 1.21 1.95
C GLY A 134 -6.62 1.09 2.39
N CYS A 135 -5.86 0.16 1.83
CA CYS A 135 -4.46 -0.03 2.19
C CYS A 135 -3.64 -0.68 1.07
N LEU A 136 -2.33 -0.47 1.10
CA LEU A 136 -1.33 -1.17 0.28
C LEU A 136 -0.69 -2.29 1.11
N LEU A 137 -0.73 -3.51 0.60
CA LEU A 137 -0.22 -4.72 1.23
C LEU A 137 0.87 -5.35 0.37
N GLY A 138 1.82 -6.00 1.02
CA GLY A 138 2.97 -6.62 0.37
C GLY A 138 4.12 -6.78 1.35
N ASP A 139 5.23 -7.35 0.89
CA ASP A 139 6.48 -7.26 1.63
C ASP A 139 6.98 -5.80 1.68
N LEU A 140 7.98 -5.53 2.52
CA LEU A 140 8.53 -4.19 2.67
C LEU A 140 9.09 -3.64 1.34
N VAL A 141 9.67 -4.49 0.51
CA VAL A 141 10.33 -4.10 -0.73
C VAL A 141 9.32 -3.70 -1.80
N ALA A 142 8.24 -4.47 -1.95
CA ALA A 142 7.10 -4.24 -2.80
C ALA A 142 6.35 -2.98 -2.37
N ASN A 143 6.04 -2.86 -1.08
CA ASN A 143 5.36 -1.68 -0.53
C ASN A 143 6.17 -0.42 -0.76
N ASN A 144 7.47 -0.42 -0.45
CA ASN A 144 8.33 0.74 -0.69
C ASN A 144 8.37 1.07 -2.19
N LYS A 145 8.31 0.06 -3.07
CA LYS A 145 8.28 0.33 -4.51
C LYS A 145 7.01 1.01 -4.96
N ALA A 146 5.86 0.45 -4.61
CA ALA A 146 4.54 0.93 -5.00
C ALA A 146 4.22 2.28 -4.37
N ALA A 147 4.60 2.49 -3.11
CA ALA A 147 4.34 3.74 -2.37
C ALA A 147 5.39 4.83 -2.60
N GLY A 148 6.50 4.54 -3.31
CA GLY A 148 7.50 5.55 -3.62
C GLY A 148 8.47 5.85 -2.48
N PHE A 149 8.82 4.84 -1.68
CA PHE A 149 9.87 4.92 -0.67
C PHE A 149 11.16 4.22 -1.11
N ALA A 150 12.26 4.54 -0.43
CA ALA A 150 13.55 3.92 -0.64
C ALA A 150 13.60 2.48 -0.13
N SER A 151 14.58 1.72 -0.59
CA SER A 151 14.84 0.38 -0.07
C SER A 151 15.34 0.43 1.37
N HIS A 152 15.25 -0.70 2.07
CA HIS A 152 15.86 -0.91 3.39
C HIS A 152 17.38 -0.63 3.44
N SER A 153 18.05 -0.57 2.28
CA SER A 153 19.49 -0.36 2.17
C SER A 153 19.89 1.11 2.10
N ALA A 154 18.94 2.02 1.87
CA ALA A 154 19.18 3.45 1.70
C ALA A 154 19.59 4.16 3.00
N THR A 155 20.10 5.39 2.88
CA THR A 155 20.37 6.25 4.04
C THR A 155 19.09 6.58 4.79
N GLN A 156 18.03 6.97 4.08
CA GLN A 156 16.67 7.09 4.60
C GLN A 156 15.94 5.78 4.32
N PHE A 157 15.99 4.84 5.26
CA PHE A 157 15.52 3.46 5.05
C PHE A 157 14.09 3.21 5.53
N CYS A 158 13.62 3.99 6.51
CA CYS A 158 12.30 3.84 7.09
C CYS A 158 11.26 4.64 6.29
N SER A 159 10.13 4.02 5.96
CA SER A 159 9.01 4.67 5.29
C SER A 159 8.13 5.50 6.24
N TRP A 160 8.14 5.21 7.55
CA TRP A 160 7.30 5.91 8.54
C TRP A 160 7.99 7.07 9.24
N CYS A 161 9.30 7.00 9.48
CA CYS A 161 10.04 7.98 10.26
C CYS A 161 11.24 8.55 9.50
N ASP A 162 11.90 9.55 10.08
CA ASP A 162 13.06 10.24 9.52
C ASP A 162 14.41 9.70 10.02
N SER A 163 14.41 8.54 10.70
CA SER A 163 15.63 7.94 11.23
C SER A 163 16.55 7.45 10.10
N PRO A 164 17.82 7.90 10.05
CA PRO A 164 18.77 7.43 9.08
C PRO A 164 19.29 6.03 9.46
N LYS A 165 19.72 5.27 8.46
CA LYS A 165 20.24 3.90 8.65
C LYS A 165 21.47 3.84 9.57
N ALA A 166 22.24 4.93 9.66
CA ALA A 166 23.35 5.03 10.59
C ALA A 166 22.90 4.87 12.06
N ASP A 167 21.67 5.25 12.37
CA ASP A 167 21.10 5.24 13.71
C ASP A 167 20.26 3.98 14.00
N ILE A 168 20.26 2.99 13.09
CA ILE A 168 19.43 1.78 13.22
C ILE A 168 19.74 1.00 14.52
N GLN A 169 20.98 1.03 14.99
CA GLN A 169 21.40 0.37 16.23
C GLN A 169 20.82 1.00 17.49
N GLN A 170 20.34 2.24 17.40
CA GLN A 170 19.69 2.91 18.53
C GLN A 170 18.31 2.30 18.81
N LEU A 171 17.73 1.59 17.82
CA LEU A 171 16.41 0.93 17.93
C LEU A 171 15.30 1.88 18.40
N GLN A 172 15.43 3.17 18.08
CA GLN A 172 14.44 4.19 18.39
C GLN A 172 13.64 4.56 17.15
N VAL A 173 12.33 4.73 17.33
CA VAL A 173 11.46 5.26 16.29
C VAL A 173 11.76 6.75 16.15
N GLY A 174 12.15 7.18 14.95
CA GLY A 174 12.36 8.58 14.64
C GLY A 174 11.05 9.39 14.65
N ARG A 175 11.13 10.65 14.26
CA ARG A 175 9.93 11.46 14.12
C ARG A 175 9.10 10.91 12.95
N LEU A 176 7.82 10.64 13.21
CA LEU A 176 6.91 10.21 12.16
C LEU A 176 6.80 11.28 11.07
N GLN A 177 6.90 10.84 9.82
CA GLN A 177 6.69 11.69 8.67
C GLN A 177 5.22 12.10 8.58
N GLN A 178 4.96 13.27 8.00
CA GLN A 178 3.61 13.80 7.84
C GLN A 178 3.10 13.51 6.42
N LYS A 179 1.80 13.17 6.28
CA LYS A 179 1.13 12.95 4.99
C LYS A 179 1.48 14.04 3.97
N GLN A 180 1.33 15.30 4.36
CA GLN A 180 1.54 16.44 3.47
C GLN A 180 2.99 16.55 3.00
N PHE A 181 3.94 16.38 3.93
CA PHE A 181 5.37 16.36 3.60
C PHE A 181 5.68 15.28 2.54
N VAL A 182 5.17 14.06 2.72
CA VAL A 182 5.41 12.96 1.78
C VAL A 182 4.78 13.24 0.42
N LYS A 183 3.53 13.70 0.37
CA LYS A 183 2.85 14.03 -0.91
C LYS A 183 3.55 15.17 -1.64
N ASP A 184 4.00 16.21 -0.94
CA ASP A 184 4.67 17.36 -1.54
C ASP A 184 6.06 17.00 -2.08
N TYR A 185 6.85 16.22 -1.32
CA TYR A 185 8.13 15.72 -1.81
C TYR A 185 7.96 14.75 -2.99
N SER A 186 6.93 13.91 -2.97
CA SER A 186 6.62 13.00 -4.08
C SER A 186 6.28 13.77 -5.36
N ARG A 187 5.46 14.82 -5.26
CA ARG A 187 5.14 15.72 -6.39
C ARG A 187 6.38 16.46 -6.90
N ALA A 188 7.14 17.07 -5.98
CA ALA A 188 8.38 17.76 -6.33
C ALA A 188 9.36 16.82 -7.06
N PHE A 189 9.46 15.56 -6.64
CA PHE A 189 10.25 14.55 -7.33
C PHE A 189 9.75 14.28 -8.77
N LYS A 190 8.42 14.20 -8.97
CA LYS A 190 7.80 13.98 -10.28
C LYS A 190 8.16 15.11 -11.26
N ASP A 191 8.18 16.34 -10.77
CA ASP A 191 8.42 17.55 -11.57
C ASP A 191 9.90 17.75 -11.95
N LEU A 192 10.83 17.03 -11.30
CA LEU A 192 12.25 17.05 -11.66
C LEU A 192 12.46 16.46 -13.06
N LYS A 193 13.19 17.19 -13.89
CA LYS A 193 13.52 16.79 -15.27
C LYS A 193 14.87 16.06 -15.38
N ASN A 194 15.74 16.25 -14.40
CA ASN A 194 17.11 15.72 -14.40
C ASN A 194 17.24 14.51 -13.47
N GLU A 195 17.80 13.41 -13.98
CA GLU A 195 18.03 12.18 -13.22
C GLU A 195 19.04 12.38 -12.07
N ALA A 196 20.00 13.28 -12.23
CA ALA A 196 20.95 13.61 -11.17
C ALA A 196 20.25 14.32 -9.99
N GLU A 197 19.26 15.16 -10.27
CA GLU A 197 18.45 15.82 -9.24
C GLU A 197 17.53 14.83 -8.54
N ARG A 198 16.88 13.94 -9.30
CA ARG A 198 16.07 12.83 -8.75
C ARG A 198 16.90 11.95 -7.82
N THR A 199 18.09 11.54 -8.26
CA THR A 199 19.01 10.74 -7.44
C THR A 199 19.38 11.47 -6.15
N ARG A 200 19.69 12.77 -6.22
CA ARG A 200 20.03 13.59 -5.06
C ARG A 200 18.85 13.71 -4.09
N MET A 201 17.65 13.97 -4.60
CA MET A 201 16.44 14.09 -3.79
C MET A 201 16.08 12.77 -3.12
N MET A 202 16.18 11.66 -3.86
CA MET A 202 15.95 10.32 -3.35
C MET A 202 16.93 9.96 -2.23
N LYS A 203 18.22 10.26 -2.41
CA LYS A 203 19.25 10.01 -1.37
C LYS A 203 19.00 10.83 -0.10
N LYS A 204 18.49 12.07 -0.25
CA LYS A 204 18.22 12.98 0.86
C LYS A 204 16.95 12.63 1.64
N SER A 205 15.86 12.33 0.93
CA SER A 205 14.52 12.18 1.53
C SER A 205 14.05 10.73 1.64
N GLY A 206 14.58 9.83 0.81
CA GLY A 206 14.05 8.48 0.65
C GLY A 206 12.69 8.42 -0.06
N ILE A 207 12.22 9.53 -0.64
CA ILE A 207 10.89 9.65 -1.26
C ILE A 207 11.02 9.90 -2.75
N ARG A 208 10.11 9.31 -3.52
CA ARG A 208 9.95 9.50 -4.96
C ARG A 208 8.48 9.51 -5.37
N TRP A 209 8.22 9.62 -6.68
CA TRP A 209 6.87 9.56 -7.21
C TRP A 209 6.22 8.19 -7.02
N SER A 210 4.95 8.21 -6.60
CA SER A 210 4.05 7.06 -6.56
C SER A 210 2.70 7.49 -7.12
N GLU A 211 2.12 6.66 -8.00
CA GLU A 211 0.78 6.89 -8.54
C GLU A 211 -0.31 6.95 -7.46
N LEU A 212 -0.12 6.25 -6.33
CA LEU A 212 -1.07 6.28 -5.20
C LEU A 212 -1.26 7.69 -4.65
N ASN A 213 -0.26 8.57 -4.78
CA ASN A 213 -0.33 9.95 -4.30
C ASN A 213 -1.27 10.85 -5.14
N GLN A 214 -1.78 10.36 -6.27
CA GLN A 214 -2.84 11.03 -7.02
C GLN A 214 -4.19 10.98 -6.32
N LEU A 215 -4.45 9.94 -5.52
CA LEU A 215 -5.69 9.80 -4.75
C LEU A 215 -5.68 10.81 -3.59
N ASP A 216 -6.73 11.61 -3.46
CA ASP A 216 -6.79 12.68 -2.46
C ASP A 216 -6.89 12.14 -1.03
N TYR A 217 -7.69 11.10 -0.85
CA TYR A 217 -7.86 10.42 0.43
C TYR A 217 -6.60 9.65 0.87
N TRP A 218 -5.74 9.23 -0.06
CA TRP A 218 -4.56 8.41 0.24
C TRP A 218 -3.62 9.06 1.26
N ASP A 219 -3.28 8.31 2.30
CA ASP A 219 -2.32 8.67 3.34
C ASP A 219 -1.23 7.59 3.43
N PRO A 220 -0.05 7.82 2.83
CA PRO A 220 1.02 6.82 2.84
C PRO A 220 1.53 6.50 4.26
N MET A 221 1.26 7.34 5.26
CA MET A 221 1.70 7.12 6.64
C MET A 221 0.74 6.21 7.42
N ARG A 222 -0.50 6.06 6.95
CA ARG A 222 -1.55 5.30 7.65
C ARG A 222 -2.08 4.11 6.86
N MET A 223 -1.96 4.15 5.53
CA MET A 223 -2.56 3.18 4.62
C MET A 223 -1.55 2.14 4.10
N ILE A 224 -0.35 2.08 4.68
CA ILE A 224 0.66 1.05 4.39
C ILE A 224 0.96 0.33 5.70
N PRO A 225 0.20 -0.72 6.05
CA PRO A 225 0.49 -1.50 7.25
C PRO A 225 1.70 -2.42 7.06
N ILE A 226 2.39 -2.71 8.16
CA ILE A 226 3.43 -3.75 8.23
C ILE A 226 2.73 -5.11 8.24
N GLY A 227 2.94 -5.93 7.21
CA GLY A 227 2.43 -7.29 7.19
C GLY A 227 3.11 -8.19 8.24
N ILE A 228 2.32 -8.90 9.05
CA ILE A 228 2.85 -9.85 10.07
C ILE A 228 3.62 -10.97 9.39
N MET A 229 3.10 -11.54 8.29
CA MET A 229 3.75 -12.66 7.61
C MET A 229 5.18 -12.30 7.16
N ASN A 230 5.32 -11.29 6.31
CA ASN A 230 6.60 -10.99 5.67
C ASN A 230 7.59 -10.31 6.62
N ASN A 231 7.11 -9.56 7.63
CA ASN A 231 8.01 -8.83 8.53
C ASN A 231 8.25 -9.58 9.84
N TRP A 232 7.21 -10.14 10.46
CA TRP A 232 7.36 -10.84 11.74
C TRP A 232 7.78 -12.29 11.56
N PHE A 233 7.05 -13.10 10.77
CA PHE A 233 7.38 -14.52 10.61
C PHE A 233 8.61 -14.72 9.70
N GLU A 234 8.61 -14.13 8.51
CA GLU A 234 9.69 -14.32 7.54
C GLU A 234 10.89 -13.41 7.79
N GLY A 235 10.69 -12.27 8.45
CA GLY A 235 11.76 -11.38 8.85
C GLY A 235 12.34 -11.75 10.22
N ILE A 236 11.64 -11.33 11.27
CA ILE A 236 12.15 -11.41 12.65
C ILE A 236 12.31 -12.87 13.11
N LEU A 237 11.27 -13.69 13.05
CA LEU A 237 11.30 -15.06 13.56
C LEU A 237 12.31 -15.91 12.78
N GLN A 238 12.30 -15.83 11.44
CA GLN A 238 13.28 -16.53 10.62
C GLN A 238 14.73 -16.12 10.95
N HIS A 239 14.99 -14.82 11.16
CA HIS A 239 16.33 -14.35 11.55
C HIS A 239 16.77 -14.89 12.91
N HIS A 240 15.86 -14.95 13.89
CA HIS A 240 16.16 -15.49 15.22
C HIS A 240 16.33 -17.02 15.25
N LEU A 241 15.71 -17.75 14.31
CA LEU A 241 15.77 -19.21 14.26
C LEU A 241 16.90 -19.74 13.35
N ARG A 242 17.44 -18.90 12.45
CA ARG A 242 18.52 -19.28 11.52
C ARG A 242 19.90 -18.76 11.92
N ASN A 243 19.95 -17.82 12.86
CA ASN A 243 21.17 -17.37 13.53
C ASN A 243 21.23 -17.96 14.93
#